data_AF-A0A2T4VRT7-F1
#
_entry.id   AF-A0A2T4VRT7-F1
#
_cell.length_a   1.000
_cell.length_b   1.000
_cell.length_c   1.000
_cell.angle_alpha   90.00
_cell.angle_beta   90.00
_cell.angle_gamma   90.00
#
_symmetry.space_group_name_H-M   'P 1'
#
loop_
_entity.id
_entity.type
_entity.pdbx_description
1 polymer ?
#
loop_
_entity_poly.entity_id
_entity_poly.type
_entity_poly.pdbx_seq_one_letter_code
_entity_poly.pdbx_strand_id
1 'polypeptide(L)'
;MMHCIMMEGSMKSRTWTLVAAVGLSLMLGGCKSDCRVVCERSQECFTSGLDVDSCTDNCQDKSDDNKDHADKAQECADCVSARVCSEVIKSCIDDCFGV
;
A
#
# COMPACT_ATOMS: atom_id res chain seq x y z
N MET A 1 12.87 3.97 -2.25
CA MET A 1 13.43 3.07 -1.22
C MET A 1 12.79 1.71 -1.44
N MET A 2 13.59 0.64 -1.59
CA MET A 2 13.13 -0.76 -1.77
C MET A 2 12.08 -1.12 -0.72
N HIS A 3 11.10 -1.99 -0.99
CA HIS A 3 11.28 -3.44 -1.06
C HIS A 3 10.02 -4.15 -1.61
N CYS A 4 10.07 -4.75 -2.80
CA CYS A 4 9.31 -5.97 -3.09
C CYS A 4 10.30 -6.94 -3.79
N ILE A 5 10.70 -8.01 -3.08
CA ILE A 5 11.62 -9.05 -3.59
C ILE A 5 10.79 -10.05 -4.40
N MET A 6 11.02 -10.15 -5.72
CA MET A 6 10.48 -11.21 -6.57
C MET A 6 11.18 -12.54 -6.29
N MET A 7 10.42 -13.63 -6.08
CA MET A 7 10.93 -15.01 -6.10
C MET A 7 10.29 -15.79 -7.27
N GLU A 8 11.01 -15.90 -8.39
CA GLU A 8 10.80 -16.96 -9.38
C GLU A 8 11.41 -18.27 -8.86
N GLY A 9 10.58 -19.26 -8.55
CA GLY A 9 11.00 -20.59 -8.10
C GLY A 9 10.80 -21.66 -9.17
N SER A 10 11.81 -21.87 -10.03
CA SER A 10 11.88 -23.04 -10.93
C SER A 10 12.68 -24.16 -10.27
N MET A 11 11.98 -25.18 -9.79
CA MET A 11 12.54 -26.31 -9.03
C MET A 11 12.95 -27.45 -9.98
N LYS A 12 14.25 -27.63 -10.26
CA LYS A 12 14.77 -28.91 -10.78
C LYS A 12 16.12 -29.29 -10.17
N SER A 13 16.01 -29.97 -9.04
CA SER A 13 16.76 -31.16 -8.63
C SER A 13 18.23 -31.26 -9.10
N ARG A 14 19.16 -31.11 -8.16
CA ARG A 14 19.77 -32.25 -7.45
C ARG A 14 20.94 -31.75 -6.62
N THR A 15 20.87 -32.08 -5.33
CA THR A 15 21.98 -32.25 -4.39
C THR A 15 22.77 -31.01 -4.00
N TRP A 16 23.15 -30.99 -2.73
CA TRP A 16 24.07 -30.07 -2.05
C TRP A 16 23.42 -28.90 -1.30
N THR A 17 23.23 -29.20 -0.01
CA THR A 17 23.60 -28.35 1.13
C THR A 17 22.89 -27.00 1.20
N LEU A 18 22.00 -26.84 2.17
CA LEU A 18 22.31 -26.11 3.41
C LEU A 18 21.06 -26.02 4.29
N VAL A 19 21.30 -26.36 5.55
CA VAL A 19 20.46 -26.13 6.71
C VAL A 19 20.04 -24.66 6.75
N ALA A 20 18.76 -24.38 6.49
CA ALA A 20 18.08 -23.13 6.88
C ALA A 20 16.55 -23.30 6.76
N ALA A 21 16.00 -24.38 7.30
CA ALA A 21 14.56 -24.67 7.25
C ALA A 21 13.84 -24.23 8.53
N VAL A 22 13.98 -22.97 8.94
CA VAL A 22 13.02 -22.36 9.88
C VAL A 22 12.88 -20.88 9.53
N GLY A 23 11.68 -20.47 9.13
CA GLY A 23 11.28 -19.06 9.25
C GLY A 23 10.97 -18.28 7.96
N LEU A 24 10.40 -18.91 6.93
CA LEU A 24 9.88 -18.15 5.78
C LEU A 24 8.39 -18.44 5.53
N SER A 25 7.55 -18.16 6.54
CA SER A 25 6.10 -18.37 6.41
C SER A 25 5.22 -17.21 6.87
N LEU A 26 5.77 -15.99 7.07
CA LEU A 26 4.95 -14.88 7.61
C LEU A 26 4.89 -13.60 6.78
N MET A 27 5.47 -13.54 5.59
CA MET A 27 5.44 -12.30 4.79
C MET A 27 4.53 -12.42 3.55
N LEU A 28 3.35 -13.01 3.73
CA LEU A 28 2.22 -12.88 2.79
C LEU A 28 1.34 -11.65 3.12
N GLY A 29 1.85 -10.69 3.89
CA GLY A 29 1.25 -9.36 3.98
C GLY A 29 1.50 -8.65 2.65
N GLY A 30 0.52 -8.73 1.73
CA GLY A 30 0.67 -8.26 0.35
C GLY A 30 1.15 -6.81 0.26
N CYS A 31 2.04 -6.52 -0.69
CA CYS A 31 2.44 -5.16 -1.07
C CYS A 31 1.14 -4.37 -1.40
N LYS A 32 0.60 -3.60 -0.44
CA LYS A 32 -0.50 -2.64 -0.71
C LYS A 32 0.13 -1.39 -1.30
N SER A 33 -0.45 -0.90 -2.39
CA SER A 33 -0.10 0.41 -2.94
C SER A 33 -0.55 1.53 -1.99
N ASP A 34 0.15 2.65 -2.01
CA ASP A 34 -0.19 3.83 -1.21
C ASP A 34 -1.63 4.27 -1.47
N CYS A 35 -2.05 4.30 -2.74
CA CYS A 35 -3.43 4.53 -3.16
C CYS A 35 -4.43 3.62 -2.47
N ARG A 36 -4.13 2.32 -2.33
CA ARG A 36 -5.04 1.40 -1.63
C ARG A 36 -5.15 1.73 -0.15
N VAL A 37 -4.04 2.07 0.50
CA VAL A 37 -4.04 2.48 1.91
C VAL A 37 -4.93 3.72 2.10
N VAL A 38 -4.80 4.72 1.23
CA VAL A 38 -5.62 5.94 1.27
C VAL A 38 -7.09 5.64 1.05
N CYS A 39 -7.43 4.83 0.04
CA CYS A 39 -8.81 4.52 -0.31
C CYS A 39 -9.53 3.70 0.77
N GLU A 40 -8.85 2.73 1.39
CA GLU A 40 -9.42 1.99 2.52
C GLU A 40 -9.66 2.89 3.72
N ARG A 41 -8.70 3.76 4.04
CA ARG A 41 -8.89 4.73 5.13
C ARG A 41 -9.98 5.74 4.82
N SER A 42 -10.12 6.14 3.56
CA SER A 42 -11.19 7.00 3.09
C SER A 42 -12.56 6.35 3.29
N GLN A 43 -12.67 5.05 2.97
CA GLN A 43 -13.89 4.27 3.19
C GLN A 43 -14.22 4.14 4.69
N GLU A 44 -13.22 3.84 5.52
CA GLU A 44 -13.42 3.64 6.95
C GLU A 44 -13.77 4.94 7.69
N CYS A 45 -13.15 6.05 7.31
CA CYS A 45 -13.18 7.29 8.08
C CYS A 45 -14.14 8.36 7.55
N PHE A 46 -14.43 8.38 6.25
CA PHE A 46 -15.17 9.47 5.61
C PHE A 46 -16.45 8.99 4.93
N THR A 47 -16.36 7.94 4.10
CA THR A 47 -17.48 7.49 3.27
C THR A 47 -17.65 5.98 3.35
N SER A 48 -18.54 5.54 4.23
CA SER A 48 -18.94 4.13 4.28
C SER A 48 -19.58 3.72 2.95
N GLY A 49 -19.06 2.65 2.34
CA GLY A 49 -19.50 2.18 1.02
C GLY A 49 -18.74 2.75 -0.18
N LEU A 50 -17.66 3.50 0.03
CA LEU A 50 -16.71 3.84 -1.03
C LEU A 50 -16.17 2.54 -1.68
N ASP A 51 -16.15 2.47 -3.00
CA ASP A 51 -15.55 1.35 -3.72
C ASP A 51 -14.02 1.50 -3.73
N VAL A 52 -13.35 0.72 -2.88
CA VAL A 52 -11.90 0.82 -2.67
C VAL A 52 -11.12 0.48 -3.93
N ASP A 53 -11.59 -0.50 -4.71
CA ASP A 53 -10.90 -0.91 -5.93
C ASP A 53 -10.96 0.20 -6.99
N SER A 54 -12.15 0.76 -7.28
CA SER A 54 -12.28 1.89 -8.21
C SER A 54 -11.52 3.13 -7.75
N CYS A 55 -11.48 3.39 -6.44
CA CYS A 55 -10.68 4.47 -5.87
C CYS A 55 -9.19 4.23 -6.08
N THR A 56 -8.72 3.00 -5.85
CA THR A 56 -7.32 2.62 -6.01
C THR A 56 -6.89 2.78 -7.46
N ASP A 57 -7.69 2.28 -8.40
CA ASP A 57 -7.42 2.37 -9.83
C ASP A 57 -7.34 3.83 -10.29
N ASN A 58 -8.32 4.67 -9.90
CA ASN A 58 -8.31 6.09 -10.26
C ASN A 58 -7.14 6.86 -9.62
N CYS A 59 -6.77 6.53 -8.38
CA CYS A 59 -5.58 7.12 -7.75
C CYS A 59 -4.30 6.70 -8.49
N GLN A 60 -4.17 5.42 -8.85
CA GLN A 60 -3.01 4.92 -9.60
C GLN A 60 -2.91 5.56 -10.99
N ASP A 61 -4.00 5.64 -11.73
CA ASP A 61 -4.02 6.30 -13.04
C ASP A 61 -3.53 7.75 -12.94
N LYS A 62 -3.99 8.49 -11.91
CA LYS A 62 -3.53 9.87 -11.68
C LYS A 62 -2.08 9.96 -11.21
N SER A 63 -1.62 9.02 -10.39
CA SER A 63 -0.23 8.97 -9.93
C SER A 63 0.73 8.63 -11.07
N ASP A 64 0.30 7.79 -12.02
CA ASP A 64 1.08 7.45 -13.21
C ASP A 64 1.22 8.65 -14.16
N ASP A 65 0.15 9.44 -14.29
CA ASP A 65 0.14 10.64 -15.14
C ASP A 65 0.78 11.87 -14.47
N ASN A 66 0.75 11.96 -13.14
CA ASN A 66 1.22 13.13 -12.39
C ASN A 66 2.04 12.74 -11.14
N LYS A 67 3.33 13.05 -11.17
CA LYS A 67 4.25 12.81 -10.04
C LYS A 67 3.85 13.57 -8.77
N ASP A 68 3.34 14.79 -8.88
CA ASP A 68 2.91 15.54 -7.70
C ASP A 68 1.71 14.85 -7.03
N HIS A 69 0.89 14.15 -7.81
CA HIS A 69 -0.22 13.35 -7.29
C HIS A 69 0.28 12.05 -6.64
N ALA A 70 1.28 11.40 -7.23
CA ALA A 70 1.93 10.24 -6.64
C ALA A 70 2.57 10.58 -5.27
N ASP A 71 3.31 11.68 -5.19
CA ASP A 71 3.95 12.14 -3.96
C ASP A 71 2.90 12.46 -2.89
N LYS A 72 1.81 13.14 -3.25
CA LYS A 72 0.69 13.39 -2.33
C LYS A 72 -0.01 12.11 -1.85
N ALA A 73 -0.24 11.15 -2.74
CA ALA A 73 -0.84 9.88 -2.38
C ALA A 73 0.03 9.12 -1.38
N GLN A 74 1.36 9.16 -1.55
CA GLN A 74 2.31 8.58 -0.63
C GLN A 74 2.31 9.31 0.73
N GLU A 75 2.40 10.64 0.75
CA GLU A 75 2.36 11.45 1.98
C GLU A 75 1.06 11.22 2.76
N CYS A 76 -0.07 11.17 2.05
CA CYS A 76 -1.36 10.83 2.63
C CYS A 76 -1.36 9.41 3.20
N ALA A 77 -0.88 8.40 2.46
CA ALA A 77 -0.81 7.01 2.94
C ALA A 77 0.03 6.89 4.22
N ASP A 78 1.20 7.53 4.25
CA ASP A 78 2.07 7.61 5.42
C ASP A 78 1.36 8.31 6.59
N CYS A 79 0.61 9.37 6.31
CA CYS A 79 -0.12 10.10 7.35
C CYS A 79 -1.27 9.26 7.96
N VAL A 80 -2.04 8.56 7.14
CA VAL A 80 -3.25 7.84 7.61
C VAL A 80 -2.96 6.44 8.14
N SER A 81 -1.85 5.80 7.74
CA SER A 81 -1.49 4.45 8.17
C SER A 81 -1.24 4.35 9.68
N ALA A 82 -0.67 5.39 10.29
CA ALA A 82 -0.31 5.42 11.71
C ALA A 82 -1.39 6.02 12.63
N ARG A 83 -2.53 6.48 12.08
CA ARG A 83 -3.50 7.32 12.81
C ARG A 83 -4.90 6.73 12.81
N VAL A 84 -5.71 7.10 13.80
CA VAL A 84 -7.15 6.82 13.84
C VAL A 84 -7.94 7.87 13.07
N CYS A 85 -9.16 7.55 12.61
CA CYS A 85 -9.97 8.44 11.78
C CYS A 85 -10.17 9.86 12.35
N SER A 86 -10.32 9.98 13.68
CA SER A 86 -10.47 11.26 14.37
C SER A 86 -9.21 12.13 14.31
N GLU A 87 -8.03 11.54 14.17
CA GLU A 87 -6.75 12.22 13.97
C GLU A 87 -6.49 12.47 12.48
N VAL A 88 -6.85 11.54 11.60
CA VAL A 88 -6.75 11.69 10.14
C VAL A 88 -7.48 12.95 9.67
N ILE A 89 -8.73 13.15 10.10
CA ILE A 89 -9.52 14.33 9.74
C ILE A 89 -8.86 15.65 10.20
N LYS A 90 -8.06 15.62 11.27
CA LYS A 90 -7.45 16.84 11.85
C LYS A 90 -6.03 17.09 11.37
N SER A 91 -5.29 16.06 10.98
CA SER A 91 -3.85 16.15 10.77
C SER A 91 -3.39 15.65 9.40
N CYS A 92 -4.25 14.97 8.63
CA CYS A 92 -3.91 14.44 7.32
C CYS A 92 -4.81 14.97 6.20
N ILE A 93 -5.86 15.75 6.53
CA ILE A 93 -6.87 16.14 5.55
C ILE A 93 -6.28 17.03 4.45
N ASP A 94 -5.31 17.88 4.78
CA ASP A 94 -4.62 18.74 3.82
C ASP A 94 -3.73 17.94 2.87
N ASP A 95 -3.02 16.91 3.38
CA ASP A 95 -2.14 16.04 2.58
C ASP A 95 -2.93 15.08 1.69
N CYS A 96 -4.08 14.62 2.19
CA CYS A 96 -5.00 13.75 1.46
C CYS A 96 -5.96 14.52 0.55
N PHE A 97 -5.95 15.86 0.57
CA PHE A 97 -6.90 16.65 -0.21
C PHE A 97 -6.58 16.54 -1.71
N GLY A 98 -7.50 15.93 -2.45
CA GLY A 98 -7.41 15.80 -3.90
C GLY A 98 -6.67 14.56 -4.40
N VAL A 99 -6.36 13.61 -3.51
CA VAL A 99 -6.01 12.22 -3.83
C VAL A 99 -7.30 11.45 -4.11
#